data_AF-K8PHK2-F1
#
_entry.id   AF-K8PHK2-F1
#
_cell.length_a   1.000
_cell.length_b   1.000
_cell.length_c   1.000
_cell.angle_alpha   90.00
_cell.angle_beta   90.00
_cell.angle_gamma   90.00
#
_symmetry.space_group_name_H-M   'P 1'
#
loop_
_entity.id
_entity.type
_entity.pdbx_description
1 polymer ?
#
loop_
_entity_poly.entity_id
_entity_poly.type
_entity_poly.pdbx_seq_one_letter_code
_entity_poly.pdbx_strand_id
1 'polypeptide(L)'
;MSLIPSTTNAPVTFTGGRPDLLLQDALTKVSPDKQAKAKAQAQDFEAVFLNSMFSQMMSGIKGDGPYGNTPGTGIWRSMMTEQYSKSFAQAGGVGISSDVYRTLILQQANSAA
;
A
#
# COMPACT_ATOMS: atom_id res chain seq x y z
N MET A 1 -13.98 44.35 9.21
CA MET A 1 -14.42 43.00 8.82
C MET A 1 -13.17 42.16 8.65
N SER A 2 -12.70 41.52 9.73
CA SER A 2 -11.47 40.71 9.71
C SER A 2 -11.85 39.28 9.38
N LEU A 3 -11.49 38.83 8.19
CA LEU A 3 -11.62 37.44 7.77
C LEU A 3 -10.44 36.68 8.36
N ILE A 4 -10.67 36.02 9.48
CA ILE A 4 -9.72 35.06 10.05
C ILE A 4 -9.74 33.84 9.13
N PRO A 5 -8.60 33.41 8.53
CA PRO A 5 -8.58 32.16 7.80
C PRO A 5 -8.72 31.02 8.80
N SER A 6 -9.74 30.18 8.62
CA SER A 6 -9.88 28.92 9.36
C SER A 6 -8.68 28.04 9.04
N THR A 7 -7.72 27.95 9.97
CA THR A 7 -6.60 27.02 9.88
C THR A 7 -7.10 25.61 10.20
N THR A 8 -7.70 24.93 9.24
CA THR A 8 -7.90 23.49 9.31
C THR A 8 -6.53 22.84 9.17
N ASN A 9 -5.84 22.59 10.28
CA ASN A 9 -4.56 21.91 10.29
C ASN A 9 -4.75 20.50 9.71
N ALA A 10 -4.27 20.28 8.48
CA ALA A 10 -4.15 18.94 7.93
C ALA A 10 -3.25 18.09 8.85
N PRO A 11 -3.61 16.82 9.13
CA PRO A 11 -2.83 15.98 10.03
C PRO A 11 -1.42 15.80 9.46
N VAL A 12 -0.39 16.12 10.26
CA VAL A 12 1.01 16.08 9.80
C VAL A 12 1.31 14.69 9.25
N THR A 13 1.59 14.61 7.94
CA THR A 13 1.90 13.33 7.29
C THR A 13 3.40 13.13 7.30
N PHE A 14 3.82 11.92 7.66
CA PHE A 14 5.24 11.57 7.76
C PHE A 14 5.56 10.48 6.75
N THR A 15 6.60 10.67 5.96
CA THR A 15 7.19 9.65 5.10
C THR A 15 8.62 9.36 5.58
N GLY A 16 8.92 8.09 5.88
CA GLY A 16 10.24 7.68 6.36
C GLY A 16 10.73 8.42 7.63
N GLY A 17 9.80 8.81 8.51
CA GLY A 17 10.12 9.54 9.75
C GLY A 17 10.39 11.04 9.59
N ARG A 18 10.17 11.60 8.39
CA ARG A 18 10.30 13.05 8.11
C ARG A 18 8.93 13.66 7.80
N PRO A 19 8.64 14.90 8.25
CA PRO A 19 7.42 15.61 7.86
C PRO A 19 7.36 15.82 6.34
N ASP A 20 6.25 15.45 5.73
CA ASP A 20 6.02 15.50 4.29
C ASP A 20 5.23 16.74 3.90
N LEU A 21 5.92 17.89 3.89
CA LEU A 21 5.31 19.19 3.65
C LEU A 21 4.62 19.30 2.28
N LEU A 22 5.13 18.59 1.27
CA LEU A 22 4.57 18.57 -0.08
C LEU A 22 3.24 17.83 -0.12
N LEU A 23 3.16 16.69 0.55
CA LEU A 23 1.91 15.96 0.68
C LEU A 23 0.90 16.77 1.50
N GLN A 24 1.36 17.47 2.53
CA GLN A 24 0.54 18.37 3.34
C GLN A 24 -0.17 19.42 2.48
N ASP A 25 0.57 20.14 1.64
CA ASP A 25 0.03 21.16 0.73
C ASP A 25 -0.94 20.53 -0.29
N ALA A 26 -0.57 19.40 -0.88
CA ALA A 26 -1.41 18.69 -1.84
C ALA A 26 -2.75 18.22 -1.24
N LEU A 27 -2.75 17.75 0.02
CA LEU A 27 -3.98 17.35 0.71
C LEU A 27 -4.94 18.51 0.95
N THR A 28 -4.46 19.75 1.03
CA THR A 28 -5.35 20.93 1.10
C THR A 28 -6.05 21.24 -0.23
N LYS A 29 -5.46 20.82 -1.34
CA LYS A 29 -5.96 21.06 -2.71
C LYS A 29 -6.89 19.95 -3.22
N VAL A 30 -6.82 18.76 -2.63
CA VAL A 30 -7.59 17.58 -3.04
C VAL A 30 -8.77 17.36 -2.08
N SER A 31 -9.98 17.16 -2.61
CA SER A 31 -11.18 16.95 -1.79
C SER A 31 -11.12 15.63 -0.99
N PRO A 32 -11.78 15.53 0.18
CA PRO A 32 -11.80 14.32 1.00
C PRO A 32 -12.26 13.05 0.25
N ASP A 33 -13.24 13.17 -0.65
CA ASP A 33 -13.73 12.05 -1.45
C ASP A 33 -12.66 11.52 -2.42
N LYS A 34 -11.91 12.43 -3.05
CA LYS A 34 -10.80 12.07 -3.93
C LYS A 34 -9.65 11.44 -3.15
N GLN A 35 -9.39 11.92 -1.94
CA GLN A 35 -8.41 11.30 -1.04
C GLN A 35 -8.83 9.88 -0.65
N ALA A 36 -10.09 9.66 -0.26
CA ALA A 36 -10.59 8.33 0.07
C ALA A 36 -10.48 7.37 -1.12
N LYS A 37 -10.83 7.85 -2.32
CA LYS A 37 -10.70 7.08 -3.57
C LYS A 37 -9.24 6.73 -3.88
N ALA A 38 -8.32 7.69 -3.77
CA ALA A 38 -6.89 7.45 -3.99
C ALA A 38 -6.32 6.42 -3.00
N LYS A 39 -6.78 6.45 -1.74
CA LYS A 39 -6.38 5.46 -0.73
C LYS A 39 -6.85 4.06 -1.09
N ALA A 40 -8.11 3.91 -1.48
CA ALA A 40 -8.65 2.63 -1.92
C ALA A 40 -7.89 2.08 -3.14
N GLN A 41 -7.67 2.92 -4.16
CA GLN A 41 -6.90 2.53 -5.35
C GLN A 41 -5.47 2.10 -5.02
N ALA A 42 -4.82 2.74 -4.05
CA ALA A 42 -3.49 2.36 -3.61
C ALA A 42 -3.47 1.01 -2.87
N GLN A 43 -4.50 0.72 -2.08
CA GLN A 43 -4.68 -0.59 -1.43
C GLN A 43 -4.95 -1.69 -2.45
N ASP A 44 -5.80 -1.42 -3.44
CA ASP A 44 -6.09 -2.36 -4.53
C ASP A 44 -4.83 -2.68 -5.35
N PHE A 45 -4.00 -1.66 -5.62
CA PHE A 45 -2.70 -1.85 -6.26
C PHE A 45 -1.79 -2.78 -5.45
N GLU A 46 -1.68 -2.55 -4.15
CA GLU A 46 -0.87 -3.40 -3.27
C GLU A 46 -1.40 -4.85 -3.24
N ALA A 47 -2.72 -5.07 -3.29
CA ALA A 47 -3.30 -6.40 -3.37
C ALA A 47 -2.91 -7.14 -4.67
N VAL A 48 -2.97 -6.47 -5.82
CA VAL A 48 -2.55 -7.04 -7.12
C VAL A 48 -1.05 -7.32 -7.13
N PHE A 49 -0.26 -6.42 -6.56
CA PHE A 49 1.18 -6.61 -6.41
C PHE A 49 1.50 -7.83 -5.54
N LEU A 50 0.87 -7.95 -4.37
CA LEU A 50 1.05 -9.10 -3.47
C LEU A 50 0.63 -10.40 -4.15
N ASN A 51 -0.49 -10.41 -4.86
CA ASN A 51 -0.90 -11.60 -5.62
C ASN A 51 0.16 -12.03 -6.64
N SER A 52 0.71 -11.07 -7.38
CA SER A 52 1.78 -11.31 -8.36
C SER A 52 3.06 -11.83 -7.69
N MET A 53 3.43 -11.25 -6.54
CA MET A 53 4.58 -11.65 -5.74
C MET A 53 4.43 -13.07 -5.20
N PHE A 54 3.28 -13.41 -4.61
CA PHE A 54 3.00 -14.78 -4.16
C PHE A 54 2.94 -15.78 -5.32
N SER A 55 2.41 -15.39 -6.47
CA SER A 55 2.38 -16.22 -7.67
C SER A 55 3.80 -16.54 -8.16
N GLN A 56 4.70 -15.55 -8.19
CA GLN A 56 6.11 -15.74 -8.54
C GLN A 56 6.87 -16.58 -7.50
N MET A 57 6.61 -16.35 -6.21
CA MET A 57 7.21 -17.16 -5.14
C MET A 57 6.77 -18.62 -5.25
N MET A 58 5.47 -18.88 -5.47
CA MET A 58 4.94 -20.24 -5.62
C MET A 58 5.39 -20.91 -6.93
N SER A 59 5.57 -20.14 -8.01
CA SER A 59 6.06 -20.68 -9.28
C SER A 59 7.53 -21.09 -9.19
N GLY A 60 8.37 -20.35 -8.46
CA GLY A 60 9.76 -20.71 -8.17
C GLY A 60 9.93 -21.92 -7.25
N ILE A 61 8.87 -22.36 -6.58
CA ILE A 61 8.85 -23.53 -5.69
C ILE A 61 8.49 -24.83 -6.44
N LYS A 62 8.15 -24.76 -7.74
CA LYS A 62 7.87 -25.95 -8.55
C LYS A 62 9.16 -26.75 -8.79
N GLY A 63 9.25 -27.93 -8.18
CA GLY A 63 10.18 -28.99 -8.59
C GLY A 63 11.39 -29.22 -7.68
N ASP A 64 12.07 -28.16 -7.22
CA ASP A 64 13.46 -28.29 -6.71
C ASP A 64 13.68 -27.84 -5.25
N GLY A 65 12.65 -27.96 -4.39
CA GLY A 65 12.83 -27.80 -2.94
C GLY A 65 13.25 -29.12 -2.27
N PRO A 66 13.92 -29.11 -1.10
CA PRO A 66 14.45 -30.30 -0.42
C PRO A 66 13.40 -31.38 -0.07
N TYR A 67 12.11 -31.08 -0.24
CA TYR A 67 10.99 -31.98 0.00
C TYR A 67 10.38 -32.58 -1.28
N GLY A 68 10.86 -32.20 -2.46
CA GLY A 68 10.39 -32.72 -3.76
C GLY A 68 8.94 -32.37 -4.10
N ASN A 69 8.38 -33.03 -5.12
CA ASN A 69 7.04 -32.77 -5.67
C ASN A 69 6.05 -33.92 -5.34
N THR A 70 6.11 -34.45 -4.12
CA THR A 70 5.24 -35.56 -3.69
C THR A 70 3.88 -35.05 -3.20
N PRO A 71 2.78 -35.81 -3.38
CA PRO A 71 1.42 -35.39 -2.99
C PRO A 71 1.27 -34.94 -1.52
N GLY A 72 2.09 -35.45 -0.61
CA GLY A 72 2.09 -35.07 0.81
C GLY A 72 2.68 -33.68 1.12
N THR A 73 3.45 -33.09 0.20
CA THR A 73 4.10 -31.79 0.42
C THR A 73 3.20 -30.59 0.14
N GLY A 74 2.07 -30.78 -0.57
CA GLY A 74 1.13 -29.71 -0.89
C GLY A 74 0.52 -29.05 0.35
N ILE A 75 0.15 -29.85 1.36
CA ILE A 75 -0.45 -29.36 2.61
C ILE A 75 0.54 -28.46 3.37
N TRP A 76 1.80 -28.90 3.52
CA TRP A 76 2.84 -28.13 4.19
C TRP A 76 3.14 -26.82 3.47
N ARG A 77 3.16 -26.83 2.13
CA ARG A 77 3.34 -25.61 1.31
C ARG A 77 2.18 -24.63 1.49
N SER A 78 0.94 -25.12 1.52
CA SER A 78 -0.25 -24.30 1.75
C SER A 78 -0.23 -23.66 3.15
N MET A 79 0.07 -24.44 4.20
CA MET A 79 0.17 -23.91 5.57
C MET A 79 1.26 -22.84 5.70
N MET A 80 2.43 -23.06 5.10
CA MET A 80 3.52 -22.08 5.12
C MET A 80 3.17 -20.81 4.33
N THR A 81 2.52 -20.96 3.17
CA THR A 81 2.00 -19.83 2.37
C THR A 81 0.99 -19.02 3.16
N GLU A 82 0.08 -19.69 3.88
CA GLU A 82 -0.92 -19.03 4.73
C GLU A 82 -0.27 -18.25 5.87
N GLN A 83 0.74 -18.81 6.53
CA GLN A 83 1.48 -18.11 7.60
C GLN A 83 2.24 -16.90 7.05
N TYR A 84 2.88 -17.02 5.88
CA TYR A 84 3.51 -15.87 5.23
C TYR A 84 2.48 -14.79 4.91
N SER A 85 1.37 -15.14 4.25
CA SER A 85 0.29 -14.19 3.93
C SER A 85 -0.25 -13.48 5.18
N LYS A 86 -0.46 -14.21 6.28
CA LYS A 86 -0.90 -13.62 7.57
C LYS A 86 0.15 -12.67 8.14
N SER A 87 1.42 -13.05 8.11
CA SER A 87 2.53 -12.20 8.56
C SER A 87 2.60 -10.89 7.75
N PHE A 88 2.48 -10.97 6.43
CA PHE A 88 2.44 -9.79 5.56
C PHE A 88 1.24 -8.89 5.85
N ALA A 89 0.03 -9.46 6.04
CA ALA A 89 -1.15 -8.68 6.39
C ALA A 89 -1.03 -8.03 7.78
N GLN A 90 -0.51 -8.76 8.78
CA GLN A 90 -0.30 -8.25 10.14
C GLN A 90 0.76 -7.16 10.22
N ALA A 91 1.80 -7.23 9.38
CA ALA A 91 2.81 -6.18 9.24
C ALA A 91 2.27 -4.90 8.58
N GLY A 92 1.02 -4.89 8.10
CA GLY A 92 0.41 -3.76 7.41
C GLY A 92 0.63 -3.77 5.90
N GLY A 93 0.94 -4.93 5.31
CA GLY A 93 1.33 -5.06 3.91
C GLY A 93 2.83 -4.86 3.71
N VAL A 94 3.22 -4.42 2.51
CA VAL A 94 4.61 -4.05 2.19
C VAL A 94 4.82 -2.54 2.41
N GLY A 95 3.72 -1.77 2.52
CA GLY A 95 3.74 -0.31 2.68
C GLY A 95 3.76 0.44 1.34
N ILE A 96 3.62 -0.29 0.22
CA ILE A 96 3.66 0.33 -1.12
C ILE A 96 2.40 1.18 -1.33
N SER A 97 1.28 0.79 -0.72
CA SER A 97 0.04 1.56 -0.78
C SER A 97 0.19 2.99 -0.23
N SER A 98 1.04 3.23 0.77
CA SER A 98 1.30 4.60 1.24
C SER A 98 2.07 5.47 0.23
N ASP A 99 3.05 4.89 -0.46
CA ASP A 99 3.84 5.60 -1.47
C ASP A 99 3.03 5.88 -2.75
N VAL A 100 2.23 4.89 -3.17
CA VAL A 100 1.30 5.03 -4.30
C VAL A 100 0.25 6.09 -3.97
N TYR A 101 -0.34 6.04 -2.77
CA TYR A 101 -1.31 7.03 -2.31
C TYR A 101 -0.71 8.44 -2.37
N ARG A 102 0.48 8.65 -1.80
CA ARG A 102 1.20 9.92 -1.86
C ARG A 102 1.33 10.43 -3.30
N THR A 103 1.78 9.55 -4.20
CA THR A 103 1.99 9.90 -5.61
C THR A 103 0.69 10.31 -6.30
N LEU A 104 -0.40 9.57 -6.07
CA LEU A 104 -1.72 9.88 -6.60
C LEU A 104 -2.25 11.23 -6.10
N ILE A 105 -2.06 11.54 -4.82
CA ILE A 105 -2.46 12.83 -4.24
C ILE A 105 -1.66 13.98 -4.85
N LEU A 106 -0.33 13.84 -4.96
CA LEU A 106 0.51 14.86 -5.60
C LEU A 106 0.12 15.10 -7.06
N GLN A 107 -0.17 14.02 -7.81
CA GLN A 107 -0.62 14.13 -9.19
C GLN A 107 -1.99 14.83 -9.29
N GLN A 108 -2.95 14.48 -8.43
CA GLN A 108 -4.26 15.11 -8.42
C GLN A 108 -4.20 16.59 -8.00
N ALA A 109 -3.33 16.93 -7.06
CA ALA A 109 -3.09 18.32 -6.66
C ALA A 109 -2.48 19.15 -7.80
N ASN A 110 -1.50 18.59 -8.53
CA ASN A 110 -0.91 19.25 -9.71
C ASN A 110 -1.90 19.42 -10.86
N SER A 111 -2.86 18.51 -10.99
CA SER A 111 -3.89 18.55 -12.05
C SER A 111 -5.05 19.50 -11.71
N ALA A 112 -5.16 19.92 -10.44
CA ALA A 112 -6.18 20.84 -9.94
C ALA A 112 -5.66 22.29 -9.84
N ALA A 113 -4.37 22.51 -10.12
CA ALA A 113 -3.70 23.80 -10.12
C ALA A 113 -3.75 24.50 -11.50
#